data_AF-A0A0E3R1G6-F1
#
_entry.id   AF-A0A0E3R1G6-F1
#
_cell.length_a   1.000
_cell.length_b   1.000
_cell.length_c   1.000
_cell.angle_alpha   90.00
_cell.angle_beta   90.00
_cell.angle_gamma   90.00
#
_symmetry.space_group_name_H-M   'P 1'
#
loop_
_entity.id
_entity.type
_entity.pdbx_description
1 polymer ?
#
loop_
_entity_poly.entity_id
_entity_poly.type
_entity_poly.pdbx_seq_one_letter_code
_entity_poly.pdbx_strand_id
1 'polypeptide(L)'
;MKEDEIKKGIQLMCDTSKEISRLYEDKNALINKLNNLSKEDLTPLEYEYRSKSGPVTDLRKDVLKYLLDGNKLDEKSFDEFILAQSMK
;
A
#
# COMPACT_ATOMS: atom_id res chain seq x y z
N MET A 1 12.85 17.39 24.35
CA MET A 1 11.54 16.91 23.83
C MET A 1 10.50 17.23 24.87
N LYS A 2 9.46 17.97 24.53
CA LYS A 2 8.41 18.37 25.46
C LYS A 2 7.42 17.21 25.64
N GLU A 3 6.85 17.06 26.84
CA GLU A 3 5.88 15.99 27.15
C GLU A 3 4.71 15.93 26.15
N ASP A 4 4.25 17.09 25.68
CA ASP A 4 3.18 17.19 24.68
C ASP A 4 3.59 16.62 23.31
N GLU A 5 4.86 16.75 22.92
CA GLU A 5 5.38 16.17 21.67
C GLU A 5 5.41 14.65 21.76
N ILE A 6 5.75 14.11 22.95
CA ILE A 6 5.72 12.67 23.22
C ILE A 6 4.28 12.14 23.14
N LYS A 7 3.33 12.81 23.80
CA LYS A 7 1.91 12.42 23.77
C LYS A 7 1.34 12.41 22.35
N LYS A 8 1.66 13.45 21.56
CA LYS A 8 1.26 13.51 20.14
C LYS A 8 1.87 12.37 19.32
N GLY A 9 3.15 12.06 19.54
CA GLY A 9 3.81 10.94 18.87
C GLY A 9 3.14 9.60 19.18
N ILE A 10 2.85 9.34 20.47
CA ILE A 10 2.15 8.11 20.90
C ILE A 10 0.76 8.02 20.24
N GLN A 11 0.00 9.12 20.25
CA GLN A 11 -1.32 9.14 19.63
C GLN A 11 -1.26 8.81 18.14
N LEU A 12 -0.32 9.43 17.41
CA LEU A 12 -0.11 9.17 15.98
C LEU A 12 0.21 7.69 15.70
N MET A 13 1.06 7.07 16.53
CA MET A 13 1.38 5.65 16.39
C MET A 13 0.14 4.78 16.63
N CYS A 14 -0.66 5.06 17.66
CA CYS A 14 -1.89 4.32 17.93
C CYS A 14 -2.90 4.44 16.79
N ASP A 15 -3.06 5.63 16.23
CA ASP A 15 -4.01 5.88 15.14
C ASP A 15 -3.53 5.20 13.84
N THR A 16 -2.23 5.27 13.54
CA THR A 16 -1.62 4.56 12.41
C THR A 16 -1.80 3.04 12.55
N SER A 17 -1.61 2.50 13.76
CA SER A 17 -1.80 1.07 14.01
C SER A 17 -3.23 0.63 13.74
N LYS A 18 -4.23 1.41 14.19
CA LYS A 18 -5.65 1.12 13.93
C LYS A 18 -5.99 1.20 12.45
N GLU A 19 -5.45 2.19 11.75
CA GLU A 19 -5.64 2.31 10.31
C GLU A 19 -5.09 1.08 9.59
N ILE A 20 -3.86 0.67 9.88
CA ILE A 20 -3.23 -0.51 9.27
C ILE A 20 -4.05 -1.77 9.55
N SER A 21 -4.50 -2.00 10.80
CA SER A 21 -5.36 -3.13 11.13
C SER A 21 -6.61 -3.18 10.27
N ARG A 22 -7.27 -2.03 10.07
CA ARG A 22 -8.45 -1.95 9.20
C ARG A 22 -8.14 -2.32 7.76
N LEU A 23 -6.99 -1.92 7.21
CA LEU A 23 -6.60 -2.25 5.84
C LEU A 23 -6.38 -3.76 5.63
N TYR A 24 -5.98 -4.50 6.67
CA TYR A 24 -5.85 -5.95 6.60
C TYR A 24 -7.20 -6.68 6.66
N GLU A 25 -8.17 -6.12 7.37
CA GLU A 25 -9.50 -6.72 7.58
C GLU A 25 -10.49 -6.41 6.45
N ASP A 26 -10.34 -5.24 5.81
CA ASP A 26 -11.26 -4.74 4.80
C ASP A 26 -10.52 -4.49 3.47
N LYS A 27 -10.70 -5.45 2.54
CA LYS A 27 -10.14 -5.39 1.17
C LYS A 27 -10.53 -4.10 0.46
N ASN A 28 -11.76 -3.63 0.63
CA ASN A 28 -12.23 -2.40 -0.01
C ASN A 28 -11.60 -1.16 0.62
N ALA A 29 -11.35 -1.17 1.93
CA ALA A 29 -10.57 -0.10 2.56
C ALA A 29 -9.14 -0.04 2.01
N LEU A 30 -8.49 -1.19 1.80
CA LEU A 30 -7.17 -1.25 1.17
C LEU A 30 -7.17 -0.72 -0.26
N ILE A 31 -8.09 -1.20 -1.11
CA ILE A 31 -8.24 -0.74 -2.50
C ILE A 31 -8.45 0.78 -2.55
N ASN A 32 -9.36 1.29 -1.71
CA ASN A 32 -9.63 2.73 -1.63
C ASN A 32 -8.40 3.52 -1.17
N LYS A 33 -7.63 3.00 -0.20
CA LYS A 33 -6.40 3.66 0.24
C LYS A 33 -5.37 3.73 -0.89
N LEU A 34 -5.16 2.63 -1.60
CA LEU A 34 -4.20 2.54 -2.71
C LEU A 34 -4.57 3.47 -3.87
N ASN A 35 -5.86 3.53 -4.24
CA ASN A 35 -6.35 4.40 -5.31
C ASN A 35 -6.26 5.90 -5.01
N ASN A 36 -6.10 6.28 -3.74
CA ASN A 36 -5.99 7.66 -3.31
C ASN A 36 -4.53 8.11 -3.08
N LEU A 37 -3.56 7.21 -3.29
CA LEU A 37 -2.15 7.59 -3.26
C LEU A 37 -1.82 8.51 -4.43
N SER A 38 -1.07 9.57 -4.14
CA SER A 38 -0.58 10.47 -5.16
C SER A 38 0.60 9.85 -5.93
N LYS A 39 0.95 10.42 -7.08
CA LYS A 39 2.17 9.98 -7.80
C LYS A 39 3.42 10.23 -6.96
N GLU A 40 3.40 11.29 -6.16
CA GLU A 40 4.45 11.65 -5.22
C GLU A 40 4.63 10.59 -4.11
N ASP A 41 3.53 9.97 -3.67
CA ASP A 41 3.57 8.86 -2.69
C ASP A 41 4.07 7.55 -3.33
N LEU A 42 3.74 7.31 -4.60
CA LEU A 42 4.04 6.06 -5.30
C LEU A 42 5.48 6.00 -5.85
N THR A 43 6.05 7.12 -6.28
CA THR A 43 7.37 7.18 -6.93
C THR A 43 8.51 6.67 -6.02
N PRO A 44 8.58 7.03 -4.71
CA PRO A 44 9.59 6.48 -3.80
C PRO A 44 9.49 4.96 -3.65
N LEU A 45 8.27 4.41 -3.68
CA LEU A 45 8.04 2.97 -3.57
C LEU A 45 8.54 2.23 -4.82
N GLU A 46 8.28 2.76 -6.01
CA GLU A 46 8.82 2.20 -7.25
C GLU A 46 10.36 2.14 -7.20
N TYR A 47 11.00 3.22 -6.77
CA TYR A 47 12.45 3.26 -6.60
C TYR A 47 12.95 2.23 -5.57
N GLU A 48 12.26 2.09 -4.44
CA GLU A 48 12.64 1.17 -3.38
C GLU A 48 12.60 -0.30 -3.85
N TYR A 49 11.56 -0.67 -4.58
CA TYR A 49 11.35 -2.06 -4.99
C TYR A 49 12.10 -2.44 -6.26
N ARG A 50 12.55 -1.49 -7.10
CA ARG A 50 13.11 -1.75 -8.45
C ARG A 50 14.14 -2.90 -8.50
N SER A 51 15.06 -2.96 -7.54
CA SER A 51 16.17 -3.92 -7.51
C SER A 51 15.91 -5.15 -6.62
N LYS A 52 14.77 -5.19 -5.92
CA LYS A 52 14.37 -6.32 -5.08
C LYS A 52 13.57 -7.31 -5.93
N SER A 53 13.61 -8.60 -5.62
CA SER A 53 12.80 -9.62 -6.33
C SER A 53 12.20 -10.61 -5.34
N GLY A 54 11.18 -11.34 -5.79
CA GLY A 54 10.49 -12.37 -5.01
C GLY A 54 8.98 -12.20 -5.10
N PRO A 55 8.19 -13.26 -4.90
CA PRO A 55 6.77 -13.31 -5.31
C PRO A 55 5.94 -12.11 -4.83
N VAL A 56 6.08 -11.75 -3.55
CA VAL A 56 5.35 -10.61 -2.96
C VAL A 56 5.90 -9.26 -3.44
N THR A 57 7.21 -9.17 -3.65
CA THR A 57 7.84 -7.94 -4.17
C THR A 57 7.43 -7.70 -5.62
N ASP A 58 7.38 -8.76 -6.43
CA ASP A 58 7.00 -8.68 -7.83
C ASP A 58 5.50 -8.34 -7.97
N LEU A 59 4.65 -8.89 -7.10
CA LEU A 59 3.26 -8.44 -6.95
C LEU A 59 3.16 -6.93 -6.68
N ARG A 60 3.93 -6.42 -5.71
CA ARG A 60 3.93 -5.00 -5.35
C ARG A 60 4.35 -4.13 -6.53
N LYS A 61 5.36 -4.54 -7.30
CA LYS A 61 5.78 -3.82 -8.50
C LYS A 61 4.68 -3.76 -9.56
N ASP A 62 4.02 -4.89 -9.81
CA ASP A 62 2.94 -4.96 -10.79
C ASP A 62 1.78 -4.01 -10.41
N VAL A 63 1.39 -4.00 -9.13
CA VAL A 63 0.37 -3.08 -8.61
C VAL A 63 0.82 -1.61 -8.66
N LEU A 64 2.06 -1.31 -8.23
CA LEU A 64 2.61 0.05 -8.26
C LEU A 64 2.62 0.61 -9.68
N LYS A 65 3.09 -0.18 -10.65
CA LYS A 65 3.11 0.20 -12.06
C LYS A 65 1.70 0.50 -12.56
N TYR A 66 0.74 -0.37 -12.26
CA TYR A 66 -0.66 -0.17 -12.65
C TYR A 66 -1.23 1.15 -12.14
N LEU A 67 -0.96 1.50 -10.89
CA LEU A 67 -1.39 2.77 -10.28
C LEU A 67 -0.65 3.99 -10.86
N LEU A 68 0.66 3.89 -11.10
CA LEU A 68 1.47 4.97 -11.71
C LEU A 68 1.02 5.31 -13.14
N ASP A 69 0.54 4.30 -13.88
CA ASP A 69 -0.07 4.45 -15.20
C ASP A 69 -1.43 5.18 -15.16
N GLY A 70 -1.94 5.50 -13.96
CA GLY A 70 -3.18 6.25 -13.74
C GLY A 70 -4.43 5.38 -13.67
N ASN A 71 -4.27 4.05 -13.63
CA ASN A 71 -5.39 3.14 -13.45
C ASN A 71 -5.86 3.12 -11.99
N LYS A 72 -7.09 2.65 -11.78
CA LYS A 72 -7.66 2.44 -10.45
C LYS A 72 -8.03 0.98 -10.26
N LEU A 73 -7.73 0.48 -9.08
CA LEU A 73 -8.10 -0.85 -8.63
C LEU A 73 -9.60 -0.89 -8.30
N ASP A 74 -10.20 -2.02 -8.64
CA ASP A 74 -11.46 -2.51 -8.11
C ASP A 74 -11.22 -3.92 -7.52
N GLU A 75 -12.24 -4.55 -6.94
CA GLU A 75 -12.07 -5.89 -6.36
C GLU A 75 -11.56 -6.91 -7.36
N LYS A 76 -12.03 -6.83 -8.61
CA LYS A 76 -11.70 -7.78 -9.66
C LYS A 76 -10.23 -7.67 -10.06
N SER A 77 -9.79 -6.48 -10.44
CA SER A 77 -8.39 -6.21 -10.82
C SER A 77 -7.43 -6.51 -9.67
N PHE A 78 -7.83 -6.21 -8.43
CA PHE A 78 -7.05 -6.55 -7.24
C PHE A 78 -6.87 -8.07 -7.08
N ASP A 79 -7.96 -8.84 -7.20
CA ASP A 79 -7.91 -10.30 -7.09
C ASP A 79 -7.11 -10.93 -8.25
N GLU A 80 -7.19 -10.36 -9.47
CA GLU A 80 -6.40 -10.78 -10.63
C GLU A 80 -4.89 -10.67 -10.38
N PHE A 81 -4.44 -9.59 -9.72
CA PHE A 81 -3.01 -9.44 -9.35
C PHE A 81 -2.55 -10.54 -8.39
N ILE A 82 -3.39 -10.89 -7.39
CA ILE A 82 -3.07 -11.94 -6.41
C ILE A 82 -3.00 -13.32 -7.09
N LEU A 83 -3.95 -13.61 -7.97
CA LEU A 83 -4.02 -14.88 -8.69
C LEU A 83 -2.85 -15.05 -9.67
N ALA A 84 -2.45 -13.99 -10.37
CA ALA A 84 -1.35 -14.01 -11.32
C ALA A 84 0.00 -14.41 -10.70
N GLN A 85 0.17 -14.20 -9.39
CA GLN A 85 1.38 -14.57 -8.65
C GLN A 85 1.32 -15.99 -8.06
N SER A 86 0.13 -16.59 -7.95
CA SER A 86 -0.04 -17.98 -7.51
C SER A 86 0.27 -19.00 -8.62
N MET A 87 0.41 -18.55 -9.87
CA MET A 87 0.64 -19.39 -11.05
C MET A 87 2.06 -19.28 -11.64
N LYS A 88 2.95 -18.51 -11.02
CA LYS A 88 4.36 -18.35 -11.41
C LYS A 88 5.26 -19.14 -10.47
#